data_AF-A0A6G0XMW9-F1
#
_entry.id   AF-A0A6G0XMW9-F1
#
_cell.length_a   1.000
_cell.length_b   1.000
_cell.length_c   1.000
_cell.angle_alpha   90.00
_cell.angle_beta   90.00
_cell.angle_gamma   90.00
#
_symmetry.space_group_name_H-M   'P 1'
#
loop_
_entity.id
_entity.type
_entity.pdbx_description
1 polymer ?
#
loop_
_entity_poly.entity_id
_entity_poly.type
_entity_poly.pdbx_seq_one_letter_code
_entity_poly.pdbx_strand_id
1 'polypeptide(L)'
;MQLWSSLRYVVTGRTRTSDASRRTDSEIKTERTTSFVALFRIVLNVAAGTLVILPIITVVILLSQSMFERLVVSVNTQTSDYFWADYGKSCMLNANGWVPNTCDAATLAVVPDKIFAAIGVAFGQQWSREIAEAGGKLFVTTCVIGGTSDVGWTDLDFVAGYDYFPACVPDVPQDVAGMAMFETTARDEFTNIYYALMLYSDLDPAMTVYSHANSDGTFQDLITSPKRTLITLDDQLLEDPTEGLEDIIDSKALGSRYTVRGYCLMQFE
;
A
#
# COMPACT_ATOMS: atom_id res chain seq x y z
N MET A 1 32.03 -7.57 88.11
CA MET A 1 31.91 -8.85 88.85
C MET A 1 31.25 -9.84 87.90
N GLN A 2 31.90 -10.96 87.55
CA GLN A 2 31.98 -12.21 88.34
C GLN A 2 30.60 -12.86 88.56
N LEU A 3 30.39 -14.17 88.40
CA LEU A 3 31.23 -15.26 87.90
C LEU A 3 30.33 -16.42 87.40
N TRP A 4 30.95 -17.28 86.58
CA TRP A 4 30.66 -18.68 86.24
C TRP A 4 29.87 -19.62 87.19
N SER A 5 29.42 -20.74 86.57
CA SER A 5 29.24 -22.11 87.13
C SER A 5 27.99 -22.38 88.00
N SER A 6 27.42 -23.60 88.08
CA SER A 6 27.49 -24.79 87.19
C SER A 6 26.35 -25.79 87.52
N LEU A 7 26.20 -26.79 86.63
CA LEU A 7 25.29 -27.95 86.64
C LEU A 7 24.79 -28.53 87.98
N ARG A 8 23.52 -28.98 87.95
CA ARG A 8 22.98 -30.33 88.31
C ARG A 8 21.44 -30.30 88.19
N TYR A 9 20.64 -31.34 88.01
CA TYR A 9 20.74 -32.79 87.69
C TYR A 9 19.67 -33.07 86.58
N VAL A 10 19.40 -34.27 86.01
CA VAL A 10 19.83 -35.66 86.17
C VAL A 10 19.76 -36.38 84.80
N VAL A 11 20.18 -37.64 84.69
CA VAL A 11 19.77 -38.55 83.59
C VAL A 11 18.84 -39.63 84.12
N THR A 12 17.64 -39.73 83.56
CA THR A 12 16.79 -40.94 83.63
C THR A 12 16.33 -41.29 82.22
N GLY A 13 16.48 -42.56 81.84
CA GLY A 13 16.31 -43.03 80.47
C GLY A 13 15.12 -43.97 80.26
N ARG A 14 14.96 -44.39 78.99
CA ARG A 14 13.88 -45.22 78.42
C ARG A 14 12.52 -44.50 78.34
N THR A 15 11.68 -44.77 77.33
CA THR A 15 11.67 -45.93 76.41
C THR A 15 11.41 -45.50 74.97
N ARG A 16 12.07 -46.15 74.01
CA ARG A 16 11.86 -45.96 72.57
C ARG A 16 10.69 -46.84 72.12
N THR A 17 9.46 -46.33 72.14
CA THR A 17 8.31 -46.98 71.52
C THR A 17 8.18 -46.56 70.06
N SER A 18 7.91 -47.54 69.21
CA SER A 18 7.87 -47.41 67.76
C SER A 18 6.55 -46.81 67.27
N ASP A 19 6.62 -45.68 66.59
CA ASP A 19 5.50 -45.15 65.78
C ASP A 19 6.01 -44.66 64.42
N ALA A 20 6.69 -45.55 63.70
CA ALA A 20 7.26 -45.30 62.38
C ALA A 20 6.27 -45.52 61.22
N SER A 21 5.03 -45.95 61.52
CA SER A 21 4.05 -46.39 60.50
C SER A 21 3.02 -45.33 60.09
N ARG A 22 2.96 -44.16 60.76
CA ARG A 22 1.99 -43.09 60.44
C ARG A 22 2.58 -41.83 59.84
N ARG A 23 3.91 -41.63 59.89
CA ARG A 23 4.56 -40.44 59.35
C ARG A 23 4.58 -40.42 57.82
N THR A 24 4.95 -41.53 57.18
CA THR A 24 5.09 -41.66 55.73
C THR A 24 3.85 -41.24 54.95
N ASP A 25 2.67 -41.76 55.24
CA ASP A 25 1.44 -41.39 54.50
C ASP A 25 1.04 -39.91 54.67
N SER A 26 1.31 -39.33 55.86
CA SER A 26 1.04 -37.91 56.12
C SER A 26 2.05 -36.98 55.43
N GLU A 27 3.33 -37.33 55.44
CA GLU A 27 4.39 -36.59 54.74
C GLU A 27 4.18 -36.69 53.23
N ILE A 28 3.95 -37.88 52.67
CA ILE A 28 3.72 -38.10 51.22
C ILE A 28 2.48 -37.35 50.73
N LYS A 29 1.37 -37.32 51.50
CA LYS A 29 0.20 -36.49 51.15
C LYS A 29 0.51 -34.99 51.23
N THR A 30 1.22 -34.54 52.26
CA THR A 30 1.55 -33.12 52.44
C THR A 30 2.51 -32.63 51.35
N GLU A 31 3.50 -33.45 50.99
CA GLU A 31 4.47 -33.18 49.93
C GLU A 31 3.81 -33.15 48.55
N ARG A 32 2.96 -34.13 48.21
CA ARG A 32 2.15 -34.10 46.97
C ARG A 32 1.24 -32.87 46.89
N THR A 33 0.60 -32.49 48.00
CA THR A 33 -0.28 -31.31 48.04
C THR A 33 0.53 -30.02 47.87
N THR A 34 1.71 -29.93 48.51
CA THR A 34 2.62 -28.78 48.41
C THR A 34 3.21 -28.65 47.00
N SER A 35 3.60 -29.76 46.39
CA SER A 35 4.07 -29.84 44.99
C SER A 35 2.98 -29.42 44.01
N PHE A 36 1.75 -29.91 44.16
CA PHE A 36 0.62 -29.50 43.34
C PHE A 36 0.32 -28.00 43.46
N VAL A 37 0.34 -27.45 44.68
CA VAL A 37 0.17 -26.00 44.92
C VAL A 37 1.30 -25.18 44.31
N ALA A 38 2.56 -25.65 44.36
CA ALA A 38 3.69 -24.98 43.73
C ALA A 38 3.57 -24.98 42.20
N LEU A 39 3.20 -26.11 41.60
CA LEU A 39 3.03 -26.25 40.15
C LEU A 39 1.84 -25.41 39.65
N PHE A 40 0.73 -25.39 40.39
CA PHE A 40 -0.42 -24.51 40.12
C PHE A 40 -0.05 -23.02 40.19
N ARG A 41 0.79 -22.60 41.15
CA ARG A 41 1.31 -21.22 41.22
C ARG A 41 2.21 -20.87 40.04
N ILE A 42 3.05 -21.79 39.57
CA ILE A 42 3.87 -21.59 38.37
C ILE A 42 2.97 -21.41 37.14
N VAL A 43 1.96 -22.28 36.96
CA VAL A 43 1.00 -22.18 35.85
C VAL A 43 0.22 -20.86 35.91
N LEU A 44 -0.26 -20.43 37.09
CA LEU A 44 -0.93 -19.14 37.25
C LEU A 44 -0.04 -17.94 36.94
N ASN A 45 1.23 -17.96 37.38
CA ASN A 45 2.18 -16.88 37.08
C ASN A 45 2.53 -16.83 35.58
N VAL A 46 2.68 -17.98 34.93
CA VAL A 46 2.87 -18.05 33.48
C VAL A 46 1.62 -17.54 32.74
N ALA A 47 0.42 -17.99 33.13
CA ALA A 47 -0.84 -17.52 32.53
C ALA A 47 -1.05 -16.01 32.71
N ALA A 48 -0.74 -15.46 33.89
CA ALA A 48 -0.77 -14.02 34.13
C ALA A 48 0.26 -13.26 33.26
N GLY A 49 1.47 -13.80 33.13
CA GLY A 49 2.48 -13.25 32.21
C GLY A 49 2.03 -13.26 30.75
N THR A 50 1.47 -14.38 30.27
CA THR A 50 0.90 -14.49 28.92
C THR A 50 -0.26 -13.52 28.71
N LEU A 51 -1.15 -13.34 29.68
CA LEU A 51 -2.26 -12.38 29.60
C LEU A 51 -1.80 -10.92 29.49
N VAL A 52 -0.61 -10.58 30.01
CA VAL A 52 -0.02 -9.23 29.86
C VAL A 52 0.77 -9.10 28.56
N ILE A 53 1.50 -10.13 28.15
CA ILE A 53 2.36 -10.10 26.96
C ILE A 53 1.55 -10.23 25.66
N LEU A 54 0.50 -11.06 25.64
CA LEU A 54 -0.27 -11.34 24.43
C LEU A 54 -0.94 -10.08 23.84
N PRO A 55 -1.59 -9.19 24.61
CA PRO A 55 -2.09 -7.92 24.08
C PRO A 55 -0.99 -7.02 23.49
N ILE A 56 0.22 -7.02 24.06
CA ILE A 56 1.35 -6.23 23.54
C ILE A 56 1.81 -6.81 22.19
N ILE A 57 1.94 -8.14 22.09
CA ILE A 57 2.27 -8.81 20.82
C ILE A 57 1.17 -8.55 19.78
N THR A 58 -0.11 -8.66 20.15
CA THR A 58 -1.24 -8.38 19.26
C THR A 58 -1.21 -6.92 18.78
N VAL A 59 -0.95 -5.94 19.65
CA VAL A 59 -0.78 -4.54 19.24
C VAL A 59 0.40 -4.36 18.28
N VAL A 60 1.57 -4.98 18.55
CA VAL A 60 2.72 -4.92 17.64
C VAL A 60 2.38 -5.52 16.27
N ILE A 61 1.69 -6.66 16.22
CA ILE A 61 1.24 -7.28 14.97
C ILE A 61 0.28 -6.35 14.22
N LEU A 62 -0.75 -5.84 14.89
CA LEU A 62 -1.74 -4.94 14.27
C LEU A 62 -1.09 -3.64 13.76
N LEU A 63 -0.12 -3.08 14.49
CA LEU A 63 0.68 -1.93 14.03
C LEU A 63 1.54 -2.28 12.82
N SER A 64 2.14 -3.48 12.76
CA SER A 64 2.93 -3.95 11.62
C SER A 64 2.08 -4.31 10.39
N GLN A 65 0.77 -4.51 10.59
CA GLN A 65 -0.25 -4.71 9.55
C GLN A 65 -1.02 -3.42 9.26
N SER A 66 -0.42 -2.26 9.54
CA SER A 66 -0.98 -0.96 9.20
C SER A 66 -2.40 -0.71 9.70
N MET A 67 -2.77 -1.14 10.92
CA MET A 67 -4.11 -0.95 11.50
C MET A 67 -4.61 0.52 11.51
N PHE A 68 -3.72 1.50 11.40
CA PHE A 68 -4.08 2.92 11.31
C PHE A 68 -4.07 3.50 9.88
N GLU A 69 -3.66 2.73 8.88
CA GLU A 69 -3.84 3.07 7.48
C GLU A 69 -5.24 2.64 7.06
N ARG A 70 -5.97 3.56 6.43
CA ARG A 70 -7.29 3.27 5.85
C ARG A 70 -7.22 3.64 4.38
N LEU A 71 -7.01 2.63 3.54
CA LEU A 71 -7.21 2.76 2.12
C LEU A 71 -8.72 2.73 1.81
N VAL A 72 -9.16 3.59 0.89
CA VAL A 72 -10.48 3.52 0.27
C VAL A 72 -10.22 3.44 -1.23
N VAL A 73 -10.49 2.28 -1.82
CA VAL A 73 -10.30 2.08 -3.26
C VAL A 73 -11.50 2.67 -3.99
N SER A 74 -11.26 3.61 -4.90
CA SER A 74 -12.24 4.04 -5.90
C SER A 74 -12.05 3.19 -7.14
N VAL A 75 -12.96 2.26 -7.39
CA VAL A 75 -12.88 1.39 -8.58
C VAL A 75 -13.62 2.07 -9.72
N ASN A 76 -12.88 2.50 -10.74
CA ASN A 76 -13.40 3.14 -11.94
C ASN A 76 -13.27 2.17 -13.14
N THR A 77 -14.04 1.07 -13.15
CA THR A 77 -13.98 0.07 -14.23
C THR A 77 -14.30 0.70 -15.59
N GLN A 78 -13.56 0.36 -16.66
CA GLN A 78 -13.66 0.96 -18.00
C GLN A 78 -15.04 0.78 -18.68
N THR A 79 -16.02 1.57 -18.24
CA THR A 79 -17.45 1.45 -18.56
C THR A 79 -18.18 2.77 -18.33
N SER A 80 -19.29 2.99 -19.05
CA SER A 80 -20.13 4.19 -18.89
C SER A 80 -20.72 4.37 -17.49
N ASP A 81 -21.03 3.26 -16.81
CA ASP A 81 -21.63 3.27 -15.47
C ASP A 81 -20.65 3.74 -14.39
N TYR A 82 -19.35 3.71 -14.69
CA TYR A 82 -18.25 4.24 -13.90
C TYR A 82 -17.61 5.45 -14.59
N PHE A 83 -18.43 6.22 -15.31
CA PHE A 83 -18.11 7.55 -15.85
C PHE A 83 -16.99 7.63 -16.90
N TRP A 84 -16.56 6.50 -17.48
CA TRP A 84 -15.65 6.52 -18.63
C TRP A 84 -16.38 7.04 -19.87
N ALA A 85 -15.75 7.98 -20.58
CA ALA A 85 -16.24 8.48 -21.86
C ALA A 85 -15.09 8.81 -22.83
N ASP A 86 -15.41 8.81 -24.12
CA ASP A 86 -14.53 9.38 -25.15
C ASP A 86 -14.44 10.90 -24.96
N TYR A 87 -13.22 11.44 -24.83
CA TYR A 87 -12.98 12.89 -24.84
C TYR A 87 -12.51 13.36 -26.23
N GLY A 88 -11.57 12.62 -26.86
CA GLY A 88 -11.08 12.92 -28.21
C GLY A 88 -10.35 11.74 -28.87
N LYS A 89 -10.45 11.64 -30.20
CA LYS A 89 -9.94 10.51 -31.02
C LYS A 89 -9.23 11.03 -32.27
N SER A 90 -8.06 11.61 -32.09
CA SER A 90 -7.45 12.50 -33.09
C SER A 90 -5.92 12.60 -33.03
N CYS A 91 -5.35 12.63 -31.82
CA CYS A 91 -3.92 12.80 -31.60
C CYS A 91 -3.09 11.64 -32.14
N MET A 92 -2.15 11.92 -33.06
CA MET A 92 -1.08 10.97 -33.37
C MET A 92 0.18 11.34 -32.62
N LEU A 93 0.94 10.33 -32.22
CA LEU A 93 2.18 10.45 -31.45
C LEU A 93 3.35 9.86 -32.26
N ASN A 94 4.54 10.46 -32.17
CA ASN A 94 5.79 9.85 -32.64
C ASN A 94 6.90 10.03 -31.58
N ALA A 95 8.12 9.56 -31.87
CA ALA A 95 9.24 9.58 -30.92
C ALA A 95 9.69 10.99 -30.45
N ASN A 96 9.24 12.06 -31.12
CA ASN A 96 9.47 13.46 -30.71
C ASN A 96 8.27 14.06 -29.96
N GLY A 97 7.18 13.30 -29.78
CA GLY A 97 5.93 13.73 -29.18
C GLY A 97 4.78 13.88 -30.19
N TRP A 98 3.82 14.76 -29.87
CA TRP A 98 2.60 14.92 -30.67
C TRP A 98 2.88 15.33 -32.12
N VAL A 99 2.20 14.69 -33.06
CA VAL A 99 2.26 15.05 -34.48
C VAL A 99 1.46 16.33 -34.70
N PRO A 100 2.05 17.41 -35.26
CA PRO A 100 1.38 18.68 -35.43
C PRO A 100 0.07 18.58 -36.24
N ASN A 101 -0.97 19.29 -35.79
CA ASN A 101 -2.30 19.35 -36.41
C ASN A 101 -3.04 18.01 -36.51
N THR A 102 -2.77 17.04 -35.63
CA THR A 102 -3.53 15.78 -35.54
C THR A 102 -4.58 15.82 -34.43
N CYS A 103 -4.21 16.30 -33.24
CA CYS A 103 -5.15 16.53 -32.13
C CYS A 103 -6.27 17.51 -32.48
N ASP A 104 -7.47 17.23 -31.98
CA ASP A 104 -8.62 18.13 -32.05
C ASP A 104 -8.54 19.26 -31.01
N ALA A 105 -9.36 20.29 -31.21
CA ALA A 105 -9.33 21.50 -30.39
C ALA A 105 -9.84 21.32 -28.95
N ALA A 106 -10.64 20.29 -28.65
CA ALA A 106 -11.04 20.01 -27.27
C ALA A 106 -9.90 19.33 -26.52
N THR A 107 -9.30 18.30 -27.12
CA THR A 107 -8.12 17.59 -26.57
C THR A 107 -6.94 18.53 -26.32
N LEU A 108 -6.69 19.49 -27.21
CA LEU A 108 -5.65 20.50 -27.01
C LEU A 108 -5.95 21.49 -25.88
N ALA A 109 -7.21 21.65 -25.46
CA ALA A 109 -7.64 22.63 -24.46
C ALA A 109 -7.73 22.09 -23.02
N VAL A 110 -7.44 20.80 -22.80
CA VAL A 110 -7.54 20.17 -21.46
C VAL A 110 -6.53 20.72 -20.46
N VAL A 111 -5.34 21.13 -20.92
CA VAL A 111 -4.26 21.71 -20.12
C VAL A 111 -3.56 22.81 -20.93
N PRO A 112 -2.76 23.70 -20.30
CA PRO A 112 -2.01 24.72 -21.04
C PRO A 112 -1.05 24.09 -22.08
N ASP A 113 -0.92 24.73 -23.25
CA ASP A 113 -0.16 24.22 -24.41
C ASP A 113 1.22 23.62 -24.08
N LYS A 114 1.99 24.26 -23.18
CA LYS A 114 3.31 23.77 -22.77
C LYS A 114 3.26 22.45 -22.01
N ILE A 115 2.23 22.24 -21.19
CA ILE A 115 1.99 21.00 -20.46
C ILE A 115 1.54 19.93 -21.45
N PHE A 116 0.63 20.26 -22.37
CA PHE A 116 0.19 19.32 -23.41
C PHE A 116 1.37 18.84 -24.27
N ALA A 117 2.26 19.75 -24.66
CA ALA A 117 3.50 19.42 -25.36
C ALA A 117 4.43 18.50 -24.54
N ALA A 118 4.59 18.77 -23.23
CA ALA A 118 5.39 17.95 -22.33
C ALA A 118 4.84 16.54 -22.14
N ILE A 119 3.50 16.37 -22.05
CA ILE A 119 2.84 15.04 -22.06
C ILE A 119 3.24 14.27 -23.32
N GLY A 120 3.17 14.92 -24.49
CA GLY A 120 3.57 14.32 -25.75
C GLY A 120 5.05 13.89 -25.76
N VAL A 121 5.96 14.73 -25.24
CA VAL A 121 7.38 14.38 -25.12
C VAL A 121 7.58 13.19 -24.18
N ALA A 122 6.89 13.14 -23.04
CA ALA A 122 6.95 12.01 -22.12
C ALA A 122 6.48 10.71 -22.80
N PHE A 123 5.33 10.74 -23.47
CA PHE A 123 4.80 9.61 -24.26
C PHE A 123 5.76 9.17 -25.37
N GLY A 124 6.31 10.12 -26.14
CA GLY A 124 7.26 9.82 -27.22
C GLY A 124 8.54 9.13 -26.75
N GLN A 125 8.98 9.42 -25.51
CA GLN A 125 10.11 8.75 -24.86
C GLN A 125 9.73 7.38 -24.28
N GLN A 126 8.61 7.30 -23.57
CA GLN A 126 8.23 6.12 -22.78
C GLN A 126 7.64 5.01 -23.66
N TRP A 127 6.77 5.34 -24.62
CA TRP A 127 6.30 4.43 -25.67
C TRP A 127 7.24 4.34 -26.88
N SER A 128 8.52 4.71 -26.75
CA SER A 128 9.48 4.74 -27.87
C SER A 128 9.65 3.38 -28.58
N ARG A 129 9.43 2.27 -27.87
CA ARG A 129 9.44 0.90 -28.42
C ARG A 129 8.17 0.59 -29.20
N GLU A 130 7.02 0.91 -28.62
CA GLU A 130 5.71 0.78 -29.28
C GLU A 130 5.66 1.57 -30.58
N ILE A 131 6.15 2.82 -30.54
CA ILE A 131 6.26 3.71 -31.69
C ILE A 131 7.14 3.09 -32.78
N ALA A 132 8.20 2.36 -32.40
CA ALA A 132 9.08 1.68 -33.36
C ALA A 132 8.39 0.46 -34.00
N GLU A 133 7.68 -0.36 -33.21
CA GLU A 133 6.92 -1.53 -33.70
C GLU A 133 5.76 -1.09 -34.62
N ALA A 134 5.05 -0.02 -34.26
CA ALA A 134 3.96 0.59 -35.03
C ALA A 134 4.39 1.27 -36.34
N GLY A 135 5.66 1.18 -36.74
CA GLY A 135 6.18 1.80 -37.97
C GLY A 135 6.40 3.32 -37.86
N GLY A 136 6.59 3.84 -36.65
CA GLY A 136 7.02 5.22 -36.38
C GLY A 136 5.96 6.15 -35.80
N LYS A 137 4.74 5.67 -35.52
CA LYS A 137 3.67 6.47 -34.91
C LYS A 137 2.65 5.63 -34.14
N LEU A 138 1.99 6.23 -33.15
CA LEU A 138 0.80 5.68 -32.48
C LEU A 138 -0.41 6.59 -32.69
N PHE A 139 -1.60 6.02 -32.49
CA PHE A 139 -2.89 6.69 -32.56
C PHE A 139 -3.47 6.75 -31.15
N VAL A 140 -3.51 7.94 -30.56
CA VAL A 140 -3.86 8.12 -29.14
C VAL A 140 -5.28 8.67 -29.02
N THR A 141 -6.11 7.92 -28.32
CA THR A 141 -7.41 8.37 -27.84
C THR A 141 -7.24 9.01 -26.46
N THR A 142 -7.86 10.17 -26.26
CA THR A 142 -8.04 10.77 -24.93
C THR A 142 -9.42 10.39 -24.41
N CYS A 143 -9.42 9.84 -23.20
CA CYS A 143 -10.56 9.42 -22.42
C CYS A 143 -10.71 10.35 -21.21
N VAL A 144 -11.89 10.34 -20.62
CA VAL A 144 -12.17 11.02 -19.37
C VAL A 144 -12.89 10.08 -18.42
N ILE A 145 -12.53 10.14 -17.14
CA ILE A 145 -13.31 9.57 -16.05
C ILE A 145 -13.87 10.72 -15.22
N GLY A 146 -15.17 10.68 -14.91
CA GLY A 146 -15.81 11.71 -14.09
C GLY A 146 -16.12 12.99 -14.88
N GLY A 147 -15.88 14.16 -14.28
CA GLY A 147 -16.15 15.47 -14.92
C GLY A 147 -17.64 15.76 -15.15
N THR A 148 -18.52 15.12 -14.39
CA THR A 148 -19.97 15.27 -14.48
C THR A 148 -20.51 16.12 -13.32
N SER A 149 -21.82 16.43 -13.32
CA SER A 149 -22.46 17.05 -12.15
C SER A 149 -22.42 16.17 -10.89
N ASP A 150 -22.27 14.86 -11.09
CA ASP A 150 -22.40 13.84 -10.05
C ASP A 150 -21.01 13.43 -9.53
N VAL A 151 -19.97 13.68 -10.32
CA VAL A 151 -18.55 13.38 -10.04
C VAL A 151 -17.72 14.65 -10.15
N GLY A 152 -17.44 15.29 -9.01
CA GLY A 152 -16.74 16.58 -8.92
C GLY A 152 -15.22 16.56 -9.10
N TRP A 153 -14.65 15.43 -9.53
CA TRP A 153 -13.24 15.24 -9.91
C TRP A 153 -13.17 14.77 -11.38
N THR A 154 -12.00 14.79 -12.00
CA THR A 154 -11.84 14.44 -13.42
C THR A 154 -10.41 13.98 -13.71
N ASP A 155 -10.31 12.79 -14.26
CA ASP A 155 -9.03 12.16 -14.62
C ASP A 155 -8.99 11.99 -16.14
N LEU A 156 -7.80 12.08 -16.74
CA LEU A 156 -7.62 11.91 -18.19
C LEU A 156 -6.77 10.69 -18.48
N ASP A 157 -7.32 9.76 -19.24
CA ASP A 157 -6.59 8.57 -19.69
C ASP A 157 -6.27 8.66 -21.18
N PHE A 158 -5.08 8.22 -21.54
CA PHE A 158 -4.58 8.19 -22.91
C PHE A 158 -4.37 6.73 -23.31
N VAL A 159 -5.17 6.25 -24.27
CA VAL A 159 -5.11 4.88 -24.77
C VAL A 159 -4.49 4.91 -26.16
N ALA A 160 -3.33 4.28 -26.32
CA ALA A 160 -2.57 4.28 -27.56
C ALA A 160 -2.81 2.99 -28.36
N GLY A 161 -3.18 3.11 -29.63
CA GLY A 161 -3.27 2.01 -30.59
C GLY A 161 -2.18 2.07 -31.65
N TYR A 162 -1.84 0.91 -32.21
CA TYR A 162 -0.80 0.76 -33.24
C TYR A 162 -1.23 1.36 -34.59
N ASP A 163 -2.42 1.00 -35.09
CA ASP A 163 -2.94 1.41 -36.41
C ASP A 163 -4.35 2.03 -36.40
N TYR A 164 -5.00 2.11 -35.23
CA TYR A 164 -6.33 2.68 -35.03
C TYR A 164 -6.43 3.44 -33.69
N PHE A 165 -7.42 4.32 -33.56
CA PHE A 165 -7.75 5.00 -32.29
C PHE A 165 -8.59 4.06 -31.39
N PRO A 166 -8.09 3.62 -30.22
CA PRO A 166 -8.84 2.75 -29.31
C PRO A 166 -10.11 3.42 -28.77
N ALA A 167 -11.08 2.63 -28.30
CA ALA A 167 -12.27 3.14 -27.62
C ALA A 167 -12.02 3.32 -26.11
N CYS A 168 -12.58 4.37 -25.50
CA CYS A 168 -12.51 4.56 -24.05
C CYS A 168 -13.43 3.62 -23.28
N VAL A 169 -14.48 3.09 -23.93
CA VAL A 169 -15.33 2.01 -23.44
C VAL A 169 -15.51 1.03 -24.59
N PRO A 170 -14.68 -0.04 -24.65
CA PRO A 170 -14.73 -0.98 -25.77
C PRO A 170 -15.78 -2.08 -25.57
N ASP A 171 -16.64 -2.31 -26.56
CA ASP A 171 -17.65 -3.40 -26.54
C ASP A 171 -17.03 -4.81 -26.62
N VAL A 172 -15.79 -4.91 -27.09
CA VAL A 172 -15.00 -6.14 -27.26
C VAL A 172 -13.53 -5.87 -26.92
N PRO A 173 -12.73 -6.88 -26.48
CA PRO A 173 -11.31 -6.69 -26.26
C PRO A 173 -10.60 -6.07 -27.47
N GLN A 174 -9.77 -5.07 -27.21
CA GLN A 174 -9.04 -4.29 -28.20
C GLN A 174 -7.54 -4.32 -27.90
N ASP A 175 -6.71 -4.37 -28.94
CA ASP A 175 -5.25 -4.46 -28.83
C ASP A 175 -4.62 -3.06 -28.75
N VAL A 176 -3.84 -2.78 -27.70
CA VAL A 176 -3.32 -1.44 -27.40
C VAL A 176 -1.81 -1.50 -27.20
N ALA A 177 -1.13 -0.43 -27.61
CA ALA A 177 0.31 -0.23 -27.38
C ALA A 177 0.62 0.17 -25.93
N GLY A 178 -0.36 0.73 -25.23
CA GLY A 178 -0.23 1.14 -23.85
C GLY A 178 -1.34 2.08 -23.40
N MET A 179 -1.36 2.33 -22.10
CA MET A 179 -2.30 3.23 -21.44
C MET A 179 -1.55 4.15 -20.49
N ALA A 180 -2.01 5.39 -20.37
CA ALA A 180 -1.46 6.34 -19.41
C ALA A 180 -2.56 7.15 -18.73
N MET A 181 -2.48 7.28 -17.42
CA MET A 181 -3.38 8.08 -16.58
C MET A 181 -2.69 9.41 -16.25
N PHE A 182 -3.46 10.50 -16.26
CA PHE A 182 -2.97 11.87 -16.09
C PHE A 182 -3.87 12.64 -15.13
N GLU A 183 -3.26 13.13 -14.05
CA GLU A 183 -3.94 13.83 -12.96
C GLU A 183 -3.19 15.12 -12.56
N THR A 184 -3.86 16.00 -11.83
CA THR A 184 -3.19 17.11 -11.12
C THR A 184 -2.81 16.66 -9.72
N THR A 185 -1.58 16.94 -9.27
CA THR A 185 -1.11 16.56 -7.93
C THR A 185 -0.64 17.76 -7.11
N ALA A 186 -1.11 17.85 -5.87
CA ALA A 186 -0.54 18.71 -4.82
C ALA A 186 0.33 17.90 -3.85
N ARG A 187 1.52 18.41 -3.51
CA ARG A 187 2.48 17.71 -2.63
C ARG A 187 3.18 18.67 -1.68
N ASP A 188 3.02 18.50 -0.37
CA ASP A 188 3.58 19.40 0.66
C ASP A 188 5.10 19.64 0.57
N GLU A 189 5.88 18.68 0.03
CA GLU A 189 7.34 18.78 -0.14
C GLU A 189 7.75 19.76 -1.25
N PHE A 190 6.82 20.13 -2.12
CA PHE A 190 7.03 21.00 -3.26
C PHE A 190 5.90 22.05 -3.30
N THR A 191 6.20 23.32 -3.03
CA THR A 191 5.21 24.44 -2.99
C THR A 191 4.50 24.76 -4.32
N ASN A 192 4.59 23.88 -5.31
CA ASN A 192 4.03 24.02 -6.65
C ASN A 192 3.00 22.91 -6.91
N ILE A 193 2.02 23.21 -7.77
CA ILE A 193 1.16 22.17 -8.37
C ILE A 193 1.96 21.48 -9.48
N TYR A 194 1.84 20.16 -9.59
CA TYR A 194 2.39 19.38 -10.70
C TYR A 194 1.25 18.68 -11.42
N TYR A 195 1.53 18.18 -12.62
CA TYR A 195 0.72 17.13 -13.22
C TYR A 195 1.45 15.81 -13.03
N ALA A 196 0.73 14.77 -12.61
CA ALA A 196 1.24 13.42 -12.50
C ALA A 196 0.86 12.63 -13.74
N LEU A 197 1.76 11.77 -14.19
CA LEU A 197 1.54 10.86 -15.30
C LEU A 197 1.98 9.46 -14.88
N MET A 198 1.07 8.49 -14.95
CA MET A 198 1.41 7.07 -14.91
C MET A 198 1.24 6.47 -16.30
N LEU A 199 2.19 5.63 -16.73
CA LEU A 199 2.17 5.03 -18.06
C LEU A 199 2.58 3.55 -18.01
N TYR A 200 1.82 2.75 -18.76
CA TYR A 200 2.04 1.33 -19.03
C TYR A 200 2.37 1.15 -20.52
N SER A 201 3.31 0.24 -20.82
CA SER A 201 3.87 -0.03 -22.15
C SER A 201 4.23 -1.51 -22.22
N ASP A 202 3.63 -2.24 -23.14
CA ASP A 202 3.76 -3.70 -23.25
C ASP A 202 5.18 -4.16 -23.63
N LEU A 203 5.92 -3.33 -24.39
CA LEU A 203 7.29 -3.59 -24.84
C LEU A 203 8.37 -3.00 -23.90
N ASP A 204 8.01 -2.37 -22.78
CA ASP A 204 8.98 -1.93 -21.77
C ASP A 204 9.45 -3.12 -20.90
N PRO A 205 10.72 -3.53 -20.97
CA PRO A 205 11.24 -4.71 -20.29
C PRO A 205 11.42 -4.50 -18.77
N ALA A 206 11.22 -3.28 -18.26
CA ALA A 206 11.14 -3.01 -16.83
C ALA A 206 9.73 -3.26 -16.26
N MET A 207 8.70 -3.26 -17.11
CA MET A 207 7.35 -3.66 -16.72
C MET A 207 7.24 -5.18 -16.82
N THR A 208 6.78 -5.80 -15.74
CA THR A 208 6.66 -7.26 -15.68
C THR A 208 5.31 -7.66 -15.11
N VAL A 209 4.63 -8.58 -15.82
CA VAL A 209 3.41 -9.23 -15.36
C VAL A 209 3.76 -10.28 -14.31
N TYR A 210 3.03 -10.29 -13.20
CA TYR A 210 3.12 -11.29 -12.15
C TYR A 210 1.73 -11.68 -11.64
N SER A 211 1.55 -12.95 -11.27
CA SER A 211 0.27 -13.43 -10.75
C SER A 211 0.21 -13.23 -9.23
N HIS A 212 -0.77 -12.46 -8.76
CA HIS A 212 -1.06 -12.20 -7.35
C HIS A 212 -2.17 -13.13 -6.85
N ALA A 213 -2.00 -13.69 -5.65
CA ALA A 213 -3.00 -14.54 -5.00
C ALA A 213 -3.84 -13.73 -4.01
N ASN A 214 -5.11 -13.52 -4.34
CA ASN A 214 -6.06 -12.76 -3.55
C ASN A 214 -6.44 -13.48 -2.24
N SER A 215 -6.94 -12.72 -1.27
CA SER A 215 -7.34 -13.25 0.05
C SER A 215 -8.49 -14.25 0.02
N ASP A 216 -9.28 -14.28 -1.06
CA ASP A 216 -10.34 -15.26 -1.31
C ASP A 216 -9.86 -16.54 -2.04
N GLY A 217 -8.58 -16.60 -2.41
CA GLY A 217 -7.96 -17.70 -3.16
C GLY A 217 -8.07 -17.59 -4.68
N THR A 218 -8.60 -16.48 -5.21
CA THR A 218 -8.50 -16.18 -6.65
C THR A 218 -7.09 -15.70 -7.02
N PHE A 219 -6.79 -15.68 -8.31
CA PHE A 219 -5.54 -15.14 -8.84
C PHE A 219 -5.85 -14.05 -9.86
N GLN A 220 -5.06 -12.98 -9.85
CA GLN A 220 -5.11 -11.89 -10.81
C GLN A 220 -3.70 -11.58 -11.30
N ASP A 221 -3.54 -11.30 -12.59
CA ASP A 221 -2.27 -10.89 -13.15
C ASP A 221 -2.14 -9.37 -13.04
N LEU A 222 -1.05 -8.91 -12.43
CA LEU A 222 -0.75 -7.50 -12.18
C LEU A 222 0.55 -7.10 -12.87
N ILE A 223 0.70 -5.82 -13.19
CA ILE A 223 1.93 -5.27 -13.77
C ILE A 223 2.70 -4.50 -12.69
N THR A 224 4.00 -4.80 -12.51
CA THR A 224 4.88 -3.98 -11.68
C THR A 224 5.58 -2.88 -12.47
N SER A 225 6.03 -1.85 -11.76
CA SER A 225 6.96 -0.83 -12.25
C SER A 225 6.46 0.00 -13.46
N PRO A 226 5.21 0.49 -13.47
CA PRO A 226 4.78 1.46 -14.47
C PRO A 226 5.67 2.70 -14.42
N LYS A 227 5.80 3.40 -15.55
CA LYS A 227 6.50 4.68 -15.55
C LYS A 227 5.67 5.71 -14.83
N ARG A 228 6.33 6.51 -14.01
CA ARG A 228 5.72 7.62 -13.29
C ARG A 228 6.54 8.87 -13.53
N THR A 229 5.88 9.96 -13.91
CA THR A 229 6.53 11.20 -14.32
C THR A 229 5.73 12.38 -13.80
N LEU A 230 6.43 13.34 -13.22
CA LEU A 230 5.86 14.62 -12.85
C LEU A 230 6.19 15.64 -13.93
N ILE A 231 5.17 16.39 -14.35
CA ILE A 231 5.31 17.53 -15.24
C ILE A 231 5.15 18.79 -14.39
N THR A 232 6.22 19.57 -14.31
CA THR A 232 6.18 20.85 -13.59
C THR A 232 5.34 21.88 -14.35
N LEU A 233 4.89 22.95 -13.68
CA LEU A 233 4.26 24.07 -14.39
C LEU A 233 5.17 24.68 -15.45
N ASP A 234 6.49 24.56 -15.33
CA ASP A 234 7.49 25.01 -16.30
C ASP A 234 7.97 23.88 -17.23
N ASP A 235 7.05 22.99 -17.62
CA ASP A 235 7.16 21.91 -18.63
C ASP A 235 8.29 20.87 -18.44
N GLN A 236 9.11 21.00 -17.41
CA GLN A 236 10.12 20.01 -17.05
C GLN A 236 9.48 18.68 -16.66
N LEU A 237 10.00 17.60 -17.25
CA LEU A 237 9.72 16.21 -16.88
C LEU A 237 10.67 15.78 -15.76
N LEU A 238 10.12 15.27 -14.66
CA LEU A 238 10.85 14.73 -13.52
C LEU A 238 10.38 13.29 -13.25
N GLU A 239 11.28 12.44 -12.76
CA GLU A 239 10.90 11.13 -12.20
C GLU A 239 10.07 11.34 -10.92
N ASP A 240 9.04 10.52 -10.71
CA ASP A 240 8.20 10.60 -9.51
C ASP A 240 8.86 9.90 -8.30
N PRO A 241 9.29 10.62 -7.25
CA PRO A 241 9.94 10.03 -6.08
C PRO A 241 8.97 9.38 -5.09
N THR A 242 7.64 9.53 -5.26
CA THR A 242 6.63 9.00 -4.32
C THR A 242 5.86 7.80 -4.86
N GLU A 243 6.33 7.18 -5.95
CA GLU A 243 5.77 5.96 -6.54
C GLU A 243 4.25 6.03 -6.82
N GLY A 244 3.74 7.19 -7.22
CA GLY A 244 2.33 7.39 -7.60
C GLY A 244 1.44 8.00 -6.53
N LEU A 245 1.98 8.30 -5.34
CA LEU A 245 1.21 9.03 -4.32
C LEU A 245 0.94 10.47 -4.76
N GLU A 246 -0.32 10.90 -4.77
CA GLU A 246 -0.73 12.28 -5.03
C GLU A 246 -1.66 12.86 -3.95
N ASP A 247 -2.01 14.14 -4.10
CA ASP A 247 -2.83 14.91 -3.17
C ASP A 247 -2.49 14.65 -1.69
N ILE A 248 -1.18 14.74 -1.44
CA ILE A 248 -0.59 14.45 -0.13
C ILE A 248 -0.86 15.63 0.79
N ILE A 249 -1.76 15.43 1.76
CA ILE A 249 -2.21 16.44 2.72
C ILE A 249 -1.82 16.01 4.14
N ASP A 250 -0.85 16.70 4.75
CA ASP A 250 -0.48 16.47 6.17
C ASP A 250 -1.29 17.36 7.14
N SER A 251 -2.26 16.78 7.83
CA SER A 251 -2.97 17.41 8.95
C SER A 251 -2.21 17.23 10.28
N LYS A 252 -1.84 18.35 10.93
CA LYS A 252 -1.00 18.39 12.15
C LYS A 252 -1.72 19.05 13.34
N ALA A 253 -3.02 18.75 13.51
CA ALA A 253 -3.92 19.45 14.44
C ALA A 253 -3.49 19.42 15.92
N LEU A 254 -2.74 18.40 16.36
CA LEU A 254 -2.19 18.28 17.72
C LEU A 254 -0.67 18.54 17.78
N GLY A 255 -0.10 19.15 16.74
CA GLY A 255 1.32 19.36 16.54
C GLY A 255 2.00 18.24 15.74
N SER A 256 3.26 18.47 15.33
CA SER A 256 3.98 17.62 14.37
C SER A 256 4.16 16.15 14.78
N ARG A 257 4.08 15.83 16.07
CA ARG A 257 4.10 14.44 16.58
C ARG A 257 2.86 13.62 16.19
N TYR A 258 1.74 14.29 15.89
CA TYR A 258 0.46 13.67 15.57
C TYR A 258 0.02 14.13 14.18
N THR A 259 0.82 13.74 13.17
CA THR A 259 0.50 13.98 11.76
C THR A 259 -0.47 12.90 11.28
N VAL A 260 -1.55 13.31 10.64
CA VAL A 260 -2.46 12.45 9.86
C VAL A 260 -2.27 12.83 8.40
N ARG A 261 -1.87 11.88 7.56
CA ARG A 261 -1.67 12.08 6.12
C ARG A 261 -2.86 11.52 5.35
N GLY A 262 -3.47 12.34 4.50
CA GLY A 262 -4.28 11.87 3.38
C GLY A 262 -3.43 11.84 2.11
N TYR A 263 -3.75 10.92 1.19
CA TYR A 263 -3.18 10.84 -0.15
C TYR A 263 -4.12 10.03 -1.06
N CYS A 264 -4.00 10.23 -2.36
CA CYS A 264 -4.49 9.32 -3.40
C CYS A 264 -3.31 8.52 -3.96
N LEU A 265 -3.61 7.42 -4.66
CA LEU A 265 -2.63 6.57 -5.33
C LEU A 265 -3.19 6.23 -6.71
N MET A 266 -2.71 6.94 -7.73
CA MET A 266 -2.96 6.66 -9.14
C MET A 266 -2.51 5.22 -9.43
N GLN A 267 -3.37 4.41 -10.05
CA GLN A 267 -3.04 3.07 -10.52
C GLN A 267 -4.09 2.53 -11.50
N PHE A 268 -3.65 1.75 -12.48
CA PHE A 268 -4.50 0.77 -13.16
C PHE A 268 -4.34 -0.60 -12.46
N GLU A 269 -5.46 -1.29 -12.25
CA GLU A 269 -5.56 -2.67 -11.71
C GLU A 269 -6.29 -3.60 -12.69
#